data_AF-A0A7S2DAK7-F1
#
_entry.id   AF-A0A7S2DAK7-F1
#
_cell.length_a   1.000
_cell.length_b   1.000
_cell.length_c   1.000
_cell.angle_alpha   90.00
_cell.angle_beta   90.00
_cell.angle_gamma   90.00
#
_symmetry.space_group_name_H-M   'P 1'
#
loop_
_entity.id
_entity.type
_entity.pdbx_description
1 polymer ?
#
loop_
_entity_poly.entity_id
_entity_poly.type
_entity_poly.pdbx_seq_one_letter_code
_entity_poly.pdbx_strand_id
1 'polypeptide(L)'
;LNILLLALPIVVVSDAAGWSGTVTFVAALLALCPLAERIGFATEQMALHTNATIGGLLNATFGNVTEMIVSLFAIRGGLLRIVQLSLLGSVLSNLLLVLGCSFLLGGLRH
;
A
#
# COMPACT_ATOMS: atom_id res chain seq x y z
N LEU A 1 8.50 8.31 5.52
CA LEU A 1 7.06 8.07 5.28
C LEU A 1 6.14 8.70 6.32
N ASN A 2 6.48 8.69 7.62
CA ASN A 2 5.60 9.21 8.70
C ASN A 2 5.03 10.63 8.50
N ILE A 3 5.74 11.53 7.81
CA ILE A 3 5.24 12.89 7.51
C ILE A 3 3.91 12.84 6.73
N LEU A 4 3.71 11.81 5.90
CA LEU A 4 2.47 11.61 5.15
C LEU A 4 1.27 11.25 6.04
N LEU A 5 1.46 10.89 7.32
CA LEU A 5 0.34 10.68 8.25
C LEU A 5 -0.45 11.97 8.48
N LEU A 6 0.16 13.15 8.24
CA LEU A 6 -0.56 14.42 8.24
C LEU A 6 -1.64 14.50 7.15
N ALA A 7 -1.63 13.61 6.15
CA ALA A 7 -2.71 13.51 5.17
C ALA A 7 -3.99 12.88 5.74
N LEU A 8 -3.93 12.12 6.84
CA LEU A 8 -5.12 11.53 7.49
C LEU A 8 -6.15 12.57 7.94
N PRO A 9 -5.81 13.59 8.74
CA PRO A 9 -6.78 14.62 9.09
C PRO A 9 -7.27 15.39 7.87
N ILE A 10 -6.42 15.55 6.83
CA ILE A 10 -6.82 16.19 5.57
C ILE A 10 -7.92 15.39 4.88
N VAL A 11 -7.85 14.06 4.85
CA VAL A 11 -8.91 13.20 4.28
C VAL A 11 -10.24 13.41 5.00
N VAL A 12 -10.22 13.39 6.33
CA VAL A 12 -11.45 13.55 7.14
C VAL A 12 -12.06 14.94 6.93
N VAL A 13 -11.22 15.98 6.92
CA VAL A 13 -11.68 17.36 6.70
C VAL A 13 -12.17 17.54 5.27
N SER A 14 -11.48 17.00 4.26
CA SER A 14 -11.87 17.17 2.86
C SER A 14 -13.18 16.46 2.54
N ASP A 15 -13.43 15.30 3.14
CA ASP A 15 -14.69 14.57 3.02
C ASP A 15 -15.83 15.30 3.75
N ALA A 16 -15.61 15.70 5.01
CA ALA A 16 -16.63 16.38 5.82
C ALA A 16 -16.99 17.78 5.29
N ALA A 17 -16.01 18.52 4.75
CA ALA A 17 -16.21 19.85 4.20
C ALA A 17 -16.64 19.84 2.72
N GLY A 18 -16.82 18.66 2.11
CA GLY A 18 -17.27 18.53 0.73
C GLY A 18 -16.30 19.12 -0.30
N TRP A 19 -14.99 18.99 -0.07
CA TRP A 19 -13.98 19.42 -1.04
C TRP A 19 -14.05 18.58 -2.33
N SER A 20 -13.33 19.01 -3.38
CA SER A 20 -13.31 18.27 -4.65
C SER A 20 -12.85 16.83 -4.46
N GLY A 21 -13.49 15.88 -5.15
CA GLY A 21 -13.17 14.45 -5.04
C GLY A 21 -11.71 14.13 -5.38
N THR A 22 -11.07 14.91 -6.25
CA THR A 22 -9.64 14.76 -6.56
C THR A 22 -8.75 15.03 -5.34
N VAL A 23 -9.07 16.05 -4.55
CA VAL A 23 -8.28 16.39 -3.35
C VAL A 23 -8.43 15.31 -2.30
N THR A 24 -9.67 14.87 -2.02
CA THR A 24 -9.93 13.75 -1.09
C THR A 24 -9.22 12.47 -1.54
N PHE A 25 -9.26 12.17 -2.84
CA PHE A 25 -8.60 10.99 -3.41
C PHE A 25 -7.06 11.05 -3.25
N VAL A 26 -6.42 12.18 -3.61
CA VAL A 26 -4.97 12.33 -3.47
C VAL A 26 -4.54 12.30 -2.01
N ALA A 27 -5.28 12.96 -1.11
CA ALA A 27 -5.01 12.91 0.32
C ALA A 27 -5.12 11.47 0.87
N ALA A 28 -6.13 10.72 0.41
CA ALA A 28 -6.31 9.32 0.81
C ALA A 28 -5.16 8.42 0.32
N LEU A 29 -4.72 8.59 -0.93
CA LEU A 29 -3.55 7.88 -1.45
C LEU A 29 -2.29 8.16 -0.64
N LEU A 30 -2.02 9.43 -0.32
CA LEU A 30 -0.86 9.81 0.48
C LEU A 30 -0.94 9.26 1.91
N ALA A 31 -2.12 9.29 2.53
CA ALA A 31 -2.37 8.73 3.85
C ALA A 31 -2.20 7.20 3.89
N LEU A 32 -2.53 6.50 2.80
CA LEU A 32 -2.38 5.05 2.70
C LEU A 32 -0.91 4.59 2.69
N CYS A 33 0.00 5.37 2.09
CA CYS A 33 1.43 5.00 2.01
C CYS A 33 2.08 4.67 3.37
N PRO A 34 2.07 5.55 4.40
CA PRO A 34 2.63 5.24 5.70
C PRO A 34 1.82 4.17 6.45
N LEU A 35 0.50 4.08 6.24
CA LEU A 35 -0.31 3.04 6.88
C LEU A 35 0.05 1.64 6.38
N ALA A 36 0.25 1.48 5.07
CA ALA A 36 0.68 0.23 4.46
C ALA A 36 2.04 -0.22 5.00
N GLU A 37 3.01 0.71 5.08
CA GLU A 37 4.32 0.46 5.66
C GLU A 37 4.23 0.01 7.12
N ARG A 38 3.38 0.66 7.93
CA ARG A 38 3.18 0.30 9.34
C ARG A 38 2.54 -1.07 9.54
N ILE A 39 1.57 -1.43 8.70
CA ILE A 39 0.96 -2.76 8.74
C ILE A 39 1.98 -3.83 8.35
N GLY A 40 2.79 -3.58 7.32
CA GLY A 40 3.89 -4.46 6.91
C GLY A 40 4.88 -4.67 8.07
N PHE A 41 5.35 -3.58 8.69
CA PHE A 41 6.24 -3.64 9.85
C PHE A 41 5.63 -4.45 11.01
N ALA A 42 4.38 -4.15 11.40
CA ALA A 42 3.70 -4.88 12.47
C ALA A 42 3.55 -6.38 12.16
N THR A 43 3.28 -6.71 10.90
CA THR A 43 3.18 -8.10 10.43
C THR A 43 4.52 -8.82 10.53
N GLU A 44 5.60 -8.18 10.11
CA GLU A 44 6.95 -8.72 10.20
C GLU A 44 7.33 -8.96 11.67
N GLN A 45 7.05 -8.01 12.56
CA GLN A 45 7.28 -8.19 13.99
C GLN A 45 6.47 -9.34 14.59
N MET A 46 5.21 -9.53 14.18
CA MET A 46 4.43 -10.69 14.61
C MET A 46 4.99 -12.00 14.05
N ALA A 47 5.39 -12.01 12.77
CA ALA A 47 5.94 -13.20 12.12
C ALA A 47 7.19 -13.71 12.85
N LEU A 48 8.06 -12.81 13.34
CA LEU A 48 9.25 -13.15 14.13
C LEU A 48 8.95 -13.88 15.45
N HIS A 49 7.76 -13.69 16.02
CA HIS A 49 7.32 -14.35 17.26
C HIS A 49 6.47 -15.60 17.00
N THR A 50 6.41 -16.06 15.74
CA THR A 50 5.66 -17.26 15.34
C THR A 50 6.57 -18.29 14.67
N ASN A 51 6.02 -19.47 14.34
CA ASN A 51 6.75 -20.49 13.59
C ASN A 51 6.78 -20.16 12.08
N ALA A 52 7.70 -20.78 11.34
CA ALA A 52 7.95 -20.46 9.93
C ALA A 52 6.69 -20.54 9.04
N THR A 53 5.82 -21.52 9.28
CA THR A 53 4.57 -21.69 8.52
C THR A 53 3.59 -20.54 8.78
N ILE A 54 3.35 -20.20 10.06
CA ILE A 54 2.43 -19.10 10.41
C ILE A 54 3.02 -17.76 10.00
N GLY A 55 4.33 -17.53 10.21
CA GLY A 55 5.01 -16.33 9.78
C GLY A 55 4.95 -16.13 8.26
N GLY A 56 5.12 -17.20 7.48
CA GLY A 56 4.94 -17.18 6.02
C GLY A 56 3.52 -16.82 5.60
N LEU A 57 2.51 -17.41 6.25
CA LEU A 57 1.10 -17.08 6.01
C LEU A 57 0.77 -15.62 6.37
N LEU A 58 1.29 -15.13 7.50
CA LEU A 58 1.11 -13.75 7.94
C LEU A 58 1.72 -12.79 6.92
N ASN A 59 2.93 -13.05 6.44
CA ASN A 59 3.57 -12.19 5.45
C ASN A 59 2.83 -12.22 4.10
N ALA A 60 2.42 -13.40 3.63
CA ALA A 60 1.67 -13.52 2.38
C ALA A 60 0.32 -12.77 2.43
N THR A 61 -0.37 -12.83 3.57
CA THR A 61 -1.71 -12.23 3.74
C THR A 61 -1.62 -10.75 4.09
N PHE A 62 -0.92 -10.43 5.18
CA PHE A 62 -0.86 -9.07 5.71
C PHE A 62 0.17 -8.19 5.02
N GLY A 63 1.20 -8.75 4.39
CA GLY A 63 2.14 -8.01 3.56
C GLY A 63 1.48 -7.36 2.33
N ASN A 64 0.36 -7.94 1.86
CA ASN A 64 -0.42 -7.42 0.72
C ASN A 64 -1.82 -6.92 1.12
N VAL A 65 -2.10 -6.77 2.42
CA VAL A 65 -3.47 -6.48 2.88
C VAL A 65 -4.00 -5.15 2.39
N THR A 66 -3.13 -4.15 2.21
CA THR A 66 -3.56 -2.85 1.68
C THR A 66 -4.12 -2.98 0.27
N GLU A 67 -3.43 -3.70 -0.62
CA GLU A 67 -3.94 -4.00 -1.97
C GLU A 67 -5.22 -4.82 -1.92
N MET A 68 -5.28 -5.82 -1.04
CA MET A 68 -6.47 -6.67 -0.89
C MET A 68 -7.69 -5.87 -0.43
N ILE A 69 -7.55 -4.98 0.55
CA ILE A 69 -8.65 -4.14 1.06
C ILE A 69 -9.13 -3.17 -0.02
N VAL A 70 -8.22 -2.45 -0.68
CA VAL A 70 -8.56 -1.50 -1.76
C VAL A 70 -9.26 -2.23 -2.90
N SER A 71 -8.75 -3.40 -3.29
CA SER A 71 -9.36 -4.23 -4.32
C SER A 71 -10.76 -4.69 -3.94
N LEU A 72 -10.98 -5.10 -2.69
CA LEU A 72 -12.28 -5.54 -2.20
C LEU A 72 -13.33 -4.41 -2.28
N PHE A 73 -12.98 -3.20 -1.85
CA PHE A 73 -13.89 -2.05 -1.95
C PHE A 73 -14.13 -1.63 -3.41
N ALA A 74 -13.10 -1.68 -4.26
CA ALA A 74 -13.25 -1.40 -5.68
C ALA A 74 -14.18 -2.41 -6.38
N ILE A 75 -14.07 -3.72 -6.07
CA ILE A 75 -14.97 -4.76 -6.58
C ILE A 75 -16.41 -4.47 -6.14
N ARG A 76 -16.64 -4.13 -4.86
CA ARG A 76 -17.97 -3.76 -4.35
C ARG A 76 -18.56 -2.54 -5.06
N GLY A 77 -17.71 -1.61 -5.51
CA GLY A 77 -18.10 -0.47 -6.35
C GLY A 77 -18.26 -0.78 -7.84
N GLY A 78 -18.11 -2.04 -8.26
CA GLY A 78 -18.19 -2.43 -9.68
C GLY A 78 -16.95 -2.07 -10.51
N LEU A 79 -15.85 -1.67 -9.88
CA LEU A 79 -14.63 -1.17 -10.53
C LEU A 79 -13.65 -2.30 -10.89
N LEU A 80 -14.14 -3.41 -11.47
CA LEU A 80 -13.32 -4.59 -11.78
C LEU A 80 -12.10 -4.27 -12.66
N ARG A 81 -12.27 -3.38 -13.64
CA ARG A 81 -11.17 -2.97 -14.52
C ARG A 81 -10.04 -2.27 -13.75
N ILE A 82 -10.38 -1.48 -12.73
CA ILE A 82 -9.37 -0.80 -11.90
C ILE A 82 -8.56 -1.83 -11.12
N VAL A 83 -9.22 -2.85 -10.57
CA VAL A 83 -8.56 -3.93 -9.81
C VAL A 83 -7.63 -4.76 -10.69
N GLN A 84 -8.08 -5.13 -11.90
CA GLN A 84 -7.22 -5.86 -12.85
C GLN A 84 -5.97 -5.06 -13.23
N LEU A 85 -6.15 -3.77 -13.51
CA LEU A 85 -5.05 -2.87 -13.87
C LEU A 85 -4.11 -2.62 -12.67
N SER A 86 -4.63 -2.50 -11.45
CA SER A 86 -3.80 -2.30 -10.26
C SER A 86 -2.96 -3.52 -9.94
N LEU A 87 -3.51 -4.74 -10.08
CA LEU A 87 -2.75 -5.98 -9.86
C LEU A 87 -1.63 -6.14 -10.90
N LEU A 88 -1.92 -5.90 -12.18
CA LEU A 88 -0.91 -5.87 -13.24
C LEU A 88 0.17 -4.81 -12.96
N GLY A 89 -0.26 -3.61 -12.55
CA GLY A 89 0.63 -2.52 -12.17
C GLY A 89 1.55 -2.87 -11.01
N SER A 90 1.05 -3.56 -9.98
CA SER A 90 1.84 -4.01 -8.83
C SER A 90 2.94 -5.00 -9.24
N VAL A 91 2.60 -5.99 -10.07
CA VAL A 91 3.57 -6.95 -10.62
C VAL A 91 4.65 -6.23 -11.43
N LEU A 92 4.25 -5.33 -12.34
CA LEU A 92 5.20 -4.56 -13.16
C LEU A 92 6.09 -3.64 -12.29
N SER A 93 5.52 -3.00 -11.27
CA SER A 93 6.25 -2.14 -10.35
C SER A 93 7.32 -2.93 -9.60
N ASN A 94 6.99 -4.10 -9.06
CA ASN A 94 7.96 -4.91 -8.32
C ASN A 94 9.07 -5.47 -9.22
N LEU A 95 8.69 -5.98 -10.40
CA LEU A 95 9.65 -6.63 -11.30
C LEU A 95 10.54 -5.64 -12.07
N LEU A 96 10.04 -4.44 -12.39
CA LEU A 96 10.77 -3.49 -13.23
C LEU A 96 11.25 -2.28 -12.42
N LEU A 97 10.32 -1.58 -11.75
CA LEU A 97 10.64 -0.32 -11.08
C LEU A 97 11.49 -0.55 -9.82
N VAL A 98 11.00 -1.36 -8.88
CA VAL A 98 11.69 -1.64 -7.61
C VAL A 98 13.01 -2.35 -7.87
N LEU A 99 13.01 -3.38 -8.73
CA LEU A 99 14.23 -4.09 -9.10
C LEU A 99 15.24 -3.18 -9.80
N GLY A 100 14.81 -2.37 -10.77
CA GLY A 100 15.67 -1.43 -11.49
C GLY A 100 16.27 -0.36 -10.57
N CYS A 101 15.48 0.22 -9.67
CA CYS A 101 15.96 1.15 -8.66
C CYS A 101 16.97 0.49 -7.71
N SER A 102 16.74 -0.78 -7.33
CA SER A 102 17.65 -1.54 -6.48
C SER A 102 19.00 -1.79 -7.15
N PHE A 103 19.01 -2.14 -8.44
CA PHE A 103 20.23 -2.27 -9.23
C PHE A 103 20.97 -0.95 -9.39
N LEU A 104 20.25 0.13 -9.69
CA LEU A 104 20.85 1.45 -9.87
C LEU A 104 21.49 1.96 -8.57
N LEU A 105 20.75 1.96 -7.46
CA LEU A 105 21.26 2.45 -6.17
C LEU A 105 22.32 1.52 -5.56
N GLY A 106 22.17 0.20 -5.73
CA GLY A 106 23.16 -0.78 -5.29
C GLY A 106 24.46 -0.68 -6.09
N GLY A 107 24.35 -0.42 -7.40
CA GLY A 107 25.47 -0.23 -8.31
C GLY A 107 26.20 1.11 -8.13
N LEU A 108 25.53 2.17 -7.68
CA LEU A 108 26.19 3.45 -7.35
C LEU A 108 27.07 3.36 -6.09
N ARG A 109 26.88 2.34 -5.25
CA ARG A 109 27.66 2.11 -4.03
C ARG A 109 28.92 1.26 -4.24
N HIS A 110 29.07 0.62 -5.39
CA HIS A 110 30.21 -0.22 -5.76
C HIS A 110 30.92 0.35 -7.00
#